data_AF-A0A2N5KHM8-F1
#
_entry.id   AF-A0A2N5KHM8-F1
#
_cell.length_a   1.000
_cell.length_b   1.000
_cell.length_c   1.000
_cell.angle_alpha   90.00
_cell.angle_beta   90.00
_cell.angle_gamma   90.00
#
_symmetry.space_group_name_H-M   'P 1'
#
loop_
_entity.id
_entity.type
_entity.pdbx_description
1 polymer ?
#
loop_
_entity_poly.entity_id
_entity_poly.type
_entity_poly.pdbx_seq_one_letter_code
_entity_poly.pdbx_strand_id
1 'polypeptide(L)'
;IVGLTVGVGGLGALAGAFLAEPLVERFGVGRTMVGSMLLSSAATLLLPLAHGPLGVSLSMILVVQASDVAGAVFFINALSLRQAITPDNLMGRVNATFGFATTSAGLVGALAGGLLGEALGLRAGIALGVVGVGLVSVGLAFSPVRRVRAVQQSEAAAGWSASA
;
A
#
# COMPACT_ATOMS: atom_id res chain seq x y z
N ILE A 1 -8.12 5.82 -23.17
CA ILE A 1 -6.74 5.89 -22.64
C ILE A 1 -6.72 5.71 -21.13
N VAL A 2 -7.44 6.52 -20.34
CA VAL A 2 -7.52 6.39 -18.87
C VAL A 2 -7.84 4.94 -18.42
N GLY A 3 -8.87 4.30 -18.98
CA GLY A 3 -9.22 2.92 -18.62
C GLY A 3 -8.13 1.88 -18.95
N LEU A 4 -7.37 2.07 -20.03
CA LEU A 4 -6.24 1.18 -20.37
C LEU A 4 -5.11 1.34 -19.35
N THR A 5 -4.83 2.60 -18.97
CA THR A 5 -3.81 2.91 -17.98
C THR A 5 -4.17 2.32 -16.62
N VAL A 6 -5.43 2.47 -16.18
CA VAL A 6 -5.94 1.82 -14.95
C VAL A 6 -5.87 0.29 -15.06
N GLY A 7 -6.15 -0.28 -16.24
CA GLY A 7 -6.03 -1.72 -16.50
C GLY A 7 -4.61 -2.25 -16.26
N VAL A 8 -3.57 -1.49 -16.62
CA VAL A 8 -2.17 -1.83 -16.32
C VAL A 8 -1.94 -1.89 -14.80
N GLY A 9 -2.55 -0.97 -14.05
CA GLY A 9 -2.52 -1.00 -12.59
C GLY A 9 -3.15 -2.26 -12.02
N GLY A 10 -4.31 -2.66 -12.54
CA GLY A 10 -4.96 -3.92 -12.17
C GLY A 10 -4.10 -5.16 -12.44
N LEU A 11 -3.43 -5.22 -13.59
CA LEU A 11 -2.47 -6.30 -13.89
C LEU A 11 -1.28 -6.28 -12.93
N GLY A 12 -0.79 -5.08 -12.59
CA GLY A 12 0.24 -4.90 -11.58
C GLY A 12 -0.20 -5.42 -10.22
N ALA A 13 -1.41 -5.09 -9.77
CA ALA A 13 -1.94 -5.56 -8.50
C ALA A 13 -2.08 -7.10 -8.46
N LEU A 14 -2.54 -7.71 -9.56
CA LEU A 14 -2.59 -9.18 -9.69
C LEU A 14 -1.19 -9.80 -9.60
N ALA A 15 -0.21 -9.26 -10.34
CA ALA A 15 1.17 -9.73 -10.25
C ALA A 15 1.75 -9.55 -8.83
N GLY A 16 1.45 -8.44 -8.17
CA GLY A 16 1.82 -8.19 -6.78
C GLY A 16 1.26 -9.22 -5.80
N ALA A 17 0.04 -9.73 -6.06
CA ALA A 17 -0.54 -10.80 -5.25
C ALA A 17 0.26 -12.11 -5.33
N PHE A 18 0.71 -12.50 -6.52
CA PHE A 18 1.57 -13.67 -6.70
C PHE A 18 2.99 -13.46 -6.15
N LEU A 19 3.48 -12.22 -6.11
CA LEU A 19 4.81 -11.90 -5.61
C LEU A 19 4.86 -11.70 -4.08
N ALA A 20 3.72 -11.55 -3.41
CA ALA A 20 3.67 -11.23 -1.98
C ALA A 20 4.34 -12.31 -1.13
N GLU A 21 3.95 -13.57 -1.30
CA GLU A 21 4.49 -14.73 -0.57
C GLU A 21 5.99 -14.96 -0.81
N PRO A 22 6.50 -15.10 -2.04
CA PRO A 22 7.93 -15.35 -2.26
C PRO A 22 8.82 -14.19 -1.80
N LEU A 23 8.34 -12.95 -1.85
CA LEU A 23 9.08 -11.81 -1.29
C LEU A 23 9.16 -11.88 0.24
N VAL A 24 8.09 -12.31 0.90
CA VAL A 24 8.07 -12.49 2.36
C VAL A 24 8.99 -13.62 2.79
N GLU A 25 8.97 -14.76 2.10
CA GLU A 25 9.88 -15.88 2.39
C GLU A 25 11.35 -15.47 2.27
N ARG A 26 11.67 -14.64 1.27
CA ARG A 26 13.05 -14.21 1.00
C ARG A 26 13.53 -13.09 1.92
N PHE A 27 12.70 -12.10 2.24
CA PHE A 27 13.13 -10.86 2.92
C PHE A 27 12.52 -10.66 4.33
N GLY A 28 11.45 -11.41 4.65
CA GLY A 28 10.64 -11.26 5.84
C GLY A 28 9.57 -10.16 5.71
N VAL A 29 8.47 -10.31 6.44
CA VAL A 29 7.27 -9.44 6.38
C VAL A 29 7.61 -7.96 6.47
N GLY A 30 8.35 -7.55 7.51
CA GLY A 30 8.65 -6.14 7.76
C GLY A 30 9.51 -5.48 6.68
N ARG A 31 10.47 -6.20 6.08
CA ARG A 31 11.30 -5.66 5.00
C ARG A 31 10.52 -5.58 3.69
N THR A 32 9.71 -6.59 3.40
CA THR A 32 8.85 -6.62 2.22
C THR A 32 7.84 -5.47 2.26
N MET A 33 7.17 -5.26 3.39
CA MET A 33 6.23 -4.14 3.57
C MET A 33 6.89 -2.78 3.37
N VAL A 34 8.04 -2.53 4.00
CA VAL A 34 8.69 -1.21 3.86
C VAL A 34 9.29 -1.02 2.48
N GLY A 35 9.92 -2.03 1.90
CA GLY A 35 10.48 -1.96 0.56
C GLY A 35 9.41 -1.67 -0.48
N SER A 36 8.27 -2.35 -0.40
CA SER A 36 7.18 -2.17 -1.34
C SER A 36 6.47 -0.82 -1.19
N MET A 37 6.28 -0.35 0.04
CA MET A 37 5.74 0.99 0.32
C MET A 37 6.66 2.09 -0.21
N LEU A 38 7.97 1.99 0.02
CA LEU A 38 8.95 2.96 -0.47
C LEU A 38 9.01 2.96 -2.00
N LEU A 39 8.99 1.78 -2.63
CA LEU A 39 8.98 1.67 -4.09
C LEU A 39 7.74 2.30 -4.71
N SER A 40 6.56 2.01 -4.16
CA SER A 40 5.29 2.60 -4.62
C SER A 40 5.29 4.12 -4.42
N SER A 41 5.77 4.60 -3.27
CA SER A 41 5.86 6.04 -2.99
C SER A 41 6.87 6.76 -3.87
N ALA A 42 7.97 6.10 -4.22
CA ALA A 42 8.95 6.66 -5.15
C ALA A 42 8.38 6.76 -6.56
N ALA A 43 7.60 5.78 -7.01
CA ALA A 43 6.97 5.81 -8.32
C ALA A 43 5.95 6.96 -8.44
N THR A 44 5.16 7.22 -7.39
CA THR A 44 4.15 8.30 -7.42
C THR A 44 4.75 9.71 -7.51
N LEU A 45 6.05 9.90 -7.23
CA LEU A 45 6.77 11.16 -7.52
C LEU A 45 6.80 11.54 -9.00
N LEU A 46 6.58 10.58 -9.90
CA LEU A 46 6.44 10.85 -11.33
C LEU A 46 5.12 11.54 -11.69
N LEU A 47 4.10 11.46 -10.83
CA LEU A 47 2.78 12.01 -11.11
C LEU A 47 2.75 13.54 -11.27
N PRO A 48 3.35 14.35 -10.37
CA PRO A 48 3.44 15.81 -10.58
C PRO A 48 4.37 16.20 -11.76
N LEU A 49 5.28 15.31 -12.16
CA LEU A 49 6.23 15.52 -13.26
C LEU A 49 5.67 15.12 -14.63
N ALA A 50 4.51 14.46 -14.68
CA ALA A 50 3.86 14.00 -15.90
C ALA A 50 3.27 15.19 -16.70
N HIS A 51 4.15 15.91 -17.40
CA HIS A 51 3.80 17.03 -18.26
C HIS A 51 4.60 17.05 -19.56
N GLY A 52 4.06 17.71 -20.57
CA GLY A 52 4.71 17.87 -21.87
C GLY A 52 4.11 16.94 -22.92
N PRO A 53 4.92 16.42 -23.88
CA PRO A 53 4.42 15.58 -24.95
C PRO A 53 3.62 14.39 -24.41
N LEU A 54 2.54 14.04 -25.10
CA LEU A 54 1.62 12.97 -24.70
C LEU A 54 2.36 11.64 -24.44
N GLY A 55 3.36 11.30 -25.27
CA GLY A 55 4.17 10.10 -25.06
C GLY A 55 4.94 10.07 -23.74
N VAL A 56 5.56 11.20 -23.34
CA VAL A 56 6.32 11.29 -22.08
C VAL A 56 5.38 11.18 -20.89
N SER A 57 4.29 11.94 -20.90
CA SER A 57 3.30 11.92 -19.81
C SER A 57 2.66 10.54 -19.66
N LEU A 58 2.30 9.88 -20.76
CA LEU A 58 1.76 8.52 -20.72
C LEU A 58 2.77 7.50 -20.19
N SER A 59 4.04 7.60 -20.58
CA SER A 59 5.08 6.69 -20.09
C SER A 59 5.26 6.80 -18.57
N MET A 60 5.25 8.02 -18.03
CA MET A 60 5.31 8.26 -16.59
C MET A 60 4.10 7.68 -15.86
N ILE A 61 2.88 7.89 -16.37
CA ILE A 61 1.68 7.33 -15.76
C ILE A 61 1.71 5.79 -15.82
N LEU A 62 2.16 5.19 -16.93
CA LEU A 62 2.30 3.74 -17.03
C LEU A 62 3.29 3.17 -16.00
N VAL A 63 4.39 3.87 -15.72
CA VAL A 63 5.33 3.49 -14.66
C VAL A 63 4.67 3.57 -13.28
N VAL A 64 3.91 4.64 -13.01
CA VAL A 64 3.13 4.76 -11.77
C VAL A 64 2.17 3.58 -11.63
N GLN A 65 1.41 3.24 -12.68
CA GLN A 65 0.48 2.12 -12.64
C GLN A 65 1.18 0.77 -12.51
N ALA A 66 2.32 0.56 -13.15
CA ALA A 66 3.10 -0.66 -12.98
C ALA A 66 3.61 -0.83 -11.54
N SER A 67 3.79 0.27 -10.80
CA SER A 67 4.16 0.23 -9.38
C SER A 67 3.04 -0.28 -8.45
N ASP A 68 1.81 -0.47 -8.95
CA ASP A 68 0.71 -1.09 -8.20
C ASP A 68 1.04 -2.52 -7.77
N VAL A 69 2.00 -3.19 -8.43
CA VAL A 69 2.63 -4.43 -7.91
C VAL A 69 3.11 -4.25 -6.47
N ALA A 70 3.87 -3.20 -6.21
CA ALA A 70 4.45 -2.94 -4.90
C ALA A 70 3.35 -2.52 -3.90
N GLY A 71 2.38 -1.72 -4.34
CA GLY A 71 1.21 -1.37 -3.54
C GLY A 71 0.42 -2.61 -3.10
N ALA A 72 0.17 -3.55 -4.00
CA ALA A 72 -0.52 -4.80 -3.70
C ALA A 72 0.27 -5.68 -2.73
N VAL A 73 1.58 -5.82 -2.92
CA VAL A 73 2.45 -6.55 -1.98
C VAL A 73 2.37 -5.95 -0.57
N PHE A 74 2.39 -4.61 -0.45
CA PHE A 74 2.20 -3.94 0.84
C PHE A 74 0.83 -4.26 1.45
N PHE A 75 -0.24 -4.07 0.68
CA PHE A 75 -1.61 -4.23 1.15
C PHE A 75 -1.89 -5.65 1.65
N ILE A 76 -1.46 -6.67 0.89
CA ILE A 76 -1.63 -8.08 1.25
C ILE A 76 -0.89 -8.38 2.55
N ASN A 77 0.38 -7.96 2.66
CA ASN A 77 1.15 -8.17 3.87
C ASN A 77 0.56 -7.45 5.09
N ALA A 78 0.10 -6.22 4.93
CA ALA A 78 -0.55 -5.46 6.00
C ALA A 78 -1.84 -6.16 6.48
N LEU A 79 -2.64 -6.66 5.53
CA LEU A 79 -3.84 -7.43 5.81
C LEU A 79 -3.51 -8.73 6.55
N SER A 80 -2.57 -9.52 6.04
CA SER A 80 -2.14 -10.79 6.65
C SER A 80 -1.54 -10.59 8.05
N LEU A 81 -0.72 -9.56 8.24
CA LEU A 81 -0.18 -9.22 9.56
C LEU A 81 -1.29 -8.88 10.55
N ARG A 82 -2.27 -8.09 10.12
CA ARG A 82 -3.42 -7.74 10.95
C ARG A 82 -4.25 -8.98 11.29
N GLN A 83 -4.46 -9.88 10.33
CA GLN A 83 -5.16 -11.14 10.55
C GLN A 83 -4.43 -11.99 11.59
N ALA A 84 -3.11 -12.11 11.48
CA ALA A 84 -2.29 -12.92 12.38
C ALA A 84 -2.30 -12.46 13.85
N ILE A 85 -2.39 -11.16 14.09
CA ILE A 85 -2.37 -10.59 15.45
C ILE A 85 -3.78 -10.41 16.03
N THR A 86 -4.83 -10.66 15.24
CA THR A 86 -6.22 -10.45 15.65
C THR A 86 -6.87 -11.79 16.00
N PRO A 87 -7.41 -11.95 17.21
CA PRO A 87 -8.19 -13.13 17.57
C PRO A 87 -9.42 -13.32 16.65
N ASP A 88 -9.75 -14.57 16.31
CA ASP A 88 -10.83 -14.90 15.37
C ASP A 88 -12.18 -14.27 15.73
N ASN A 89 -12.53 -14.24 17.02
CA ASN A 89 -13.78 -13.64 17.51
C ASN A 89 -13.82 -12.10 17.37
N LEU A 90 -12.68 -11.45 17.13
CA LEU A 90 -12.55 -10.00 16.95
C LEU A 90 -12.28 -9.61 15.49
N MET A 91 -12.00 -10.55 14.60
CA MET A 91 -11.68 -10.29 13.18
C MET A 91 -12.72 -9.42 12.48
N GLY A 92 -14.01 -9.72 12.64
CA GLY A 92 -15.09 -8.92 12.06
C GLY A 92 -15.11 -7.48 12.58
N ARG A 93 -14.89 -7.29 13.89
CA ARG A 93 -14.84 -5.95 14.53
C ARG A 93 -13.61 -5.15 14.09
N VAL A 94 -12.45 -5.78 14.06
CA VAL A 94 -11.20 -5.14 13.62
C VAL A 94 -11.28 -4.75 12.15
N ASN A 95 -11.81 -5.63 11.29
CA ASN A 95 -11.97 -5.32 9.87
C ASN A 95 -12.96 -4.17 9.64
N ALA A 96 -14.09 -4.16 10.35
CA ALA A 96 -15.06 -3.06 10.27
C ALA A 96 -14.46 -1.72 10.72
N THR A 97 -13.73 -1.72 11.85
CA THR A 97 -13.10 -0.52 12.39
C THR A 97 -12.03 0.03 11.46
N PHE A 98 -11.16 -0.85 10.94
CA PHE A 98 -10.11 -0.45 10.02
C PHE A 98 -10.66 -0.01 8.67
N GLY A 99 -11.69 -0.69 8.16
CA GLY A 99 -12.40 -0.29 6.95
C GLY A 99 -13.00 1.10 7.11
N PHE A 100 -13.75 1.33 8.19
CA PHE A 100 -14.30 2.65 8.52
C PHE A 100 -13.21 3.73 8.62
N ALA A 101 -12.12 3.46 9.33
CA ALA A 101 -11.01 4.38 9.47
C ALA A 101 -10.35 4.71 8.12
N THR A 102 -10.14 3.70 7.28
CA THR A 102 -9.51 3.86 5.95
C THR A 102 -10.43 4.63 5.01
N THR A 103 -11.71 4.28 4.96
CA THR A 103 -12.69 4.96 4.11
C THR A 103 -12.91 6.41 4.56
N SER A 104 -13.05 6.66 5.86
CA SER A 104 -13.21 8.03 6.37
C SER A 104 -11.96 8.88 6.14
N ALA A 105 -10.75 8.34 6.35
CA ALA A 105 -9.51 9.02 5.99
C ALA A 105 -9.44 9.32 4.49
N GLY A 106 -9.90 8.40 3.64
CA GLY A 106 -10.03 8.62 2.19
C GLY A 106 -10.98 9.76 1.83
N LEU A 107 -12.14 9.85 2.48
CA LEU A 107 -13.08 10.96 2.28
C LEU A 107 -12.49 12.31 2.69
N VAL A 108 -11.84 12.36 3.85
CA VAL A 108 -11.14 13.56 4.32
C VAL A 108 -10.03 13.95 3.35
N GLY A 109 -9.25 12.98 2.89
CA GLY A 109 -8.20 13.19 1.88
C GLY A 109 -8.75 13.69 0.54
N ALA A 110 -9.91 13.19 0.09
CA ALA A 110 -10.56 13.64 -1.14
C ALA A 110 -11.03 15.10 -1.03
N LEU A 111 -11.64 15.49 0.09
CA LEU A 111 -12.04 16.87 0.35
C LEU A 111 -10.83 17.80 0.41
N ALA A 112 -9.81 17.44 1.20
CA ALA A 112 -8.58 18.20 1.32
C ALA A 112 -7.85 18.33 -0.03
N GLY A 113 -7.75 17.23 -0.78
CA GLY A 113 -7.13 17.20 -2.10
C GLY A 113 -7.88 18.05 -3.13
N GLY A 114 -9.22 18.04 -3.09
CA GLY A 114 -10.06 18.90 -3.93
C GLY A 114 -9.83 20.39 -3.64
N LEU A 115 -9.89 20.78 -2.37
CA LEU A 115 -9.64 22.16 -1.94
C LEU A 115 -8.22 22.63 -2.28
N LEU A 116 -7.21 21.79 -2.04
CA LEU A 116 -5.82 22.09 -2.41
C LEU A 116 -5.65 22.19 -3.93
N GLY A 117 -6.33 21.33 -4.69
CA GLY A 117 -6.34 21.38 -6.16
C GLY A 117 -7.00 22.63 -6.72
N GLU A 118 -8.04 23.14 -6.06
CA GLU A 118 -8.70 24.41 -6.40
C GLU A 118 -7.83 25.63 -6.04
N ALA A 119 -7.27 25.65 -4.83
CA ALA A 119 -6.52 26.80 -4.31
C ALA A 119 -5.11 26.93 -4.90
N LEU A 120 -4.41 25.81 -5.09
CA LEU A 120 -2.99 25.79 -5.52
C LEU A 120 -2.82 25.28 -6.95
N GLY A 121 -3.90 24.83 -7.58
CA GLY A 121 -3.88 24.14 -8.86
C GLY A 121 -3.58 22.64 -8.73
N LEU A 122 -4.02 21.88 -9.73
CA LEU A 122 -3.97 20.41 -9.74
C LEU A 122 -2.56 19.85 -9.45
N ARG A 123 -1.52 20.43 -10.05
CA ARG A 123 -0.14 19.92 -9.92
C ARG A 123 0.43 20.10 -8.53
N ALA A 124 0.25 21.28 -7.92
CA ALA A 124 0.74 21.55 -6.58
C ALA A 124 -0.02 20.69 -5.56
N GLY A 125 -1.33 20.52 -5.73
CA GLY A 125 -2.14 19.60 -4.91
C GLY A 125 -1.65 18.16 -4.98
N ILE A 126 -1.39 17.64 -6.20
CA ILE A 126 -0.81 16.30 -6.38
C ILE A 126 0.58 16.20 -5.73
N ALA A 127 1.45 17.19 -5.95
CA ALA A 127 2.80 17.18 -5.37
C ALA A 127 2.77 17.13 -3.84
N LEU A 128 1.90 17.92 -3.20
CA LEU A 128 1.72 17.88 -1.75
C LEU A 128 1.23 16.51 -1.25
N GLY A 129 0.26 15.91 -1.95
CA GLY A 129 -0.23 14.57 -1.63
C GLY A 129 0.86 13.51 -1.71
N VAL A 130 1.65 13.53 -2.80
CA VAL A 130 2.75 12.59 -3.00
C VAL A 130 3.87 12.79 -1.96
N VAL A 131 4.21 14.03 -1.63
CA VAL A 131 5.17 14.33 -0.54
C VAL A 131 4.65 13.80 0.78
N GLY A 132 3.36 13.99 1.08
CA GLY A 132 2.73 13.45 2.29
C GLY A 132 2.85 11.93 2.39
N VAL A 133 2.52 11.21 1.30
CA VAL A 133 2.70 9.75 1.23
C VAL A 133 4.16 9.36 1.41
N GLY A 134 5.09 10.07 0.76
CA GLY A 134 6.53 9.84 0.91
C GLY A 134 7.01 9.99 2.35
N LEU A 135 6.57 11.04 3.06
CA LEU A 135 6.90 11.26 4.46
C LEU A 135 6.37 10.14 5.37
N VAL A 136 5.13 9.68 5.15
CA VAL A 136 4.54 8.57 5.89
C VAL A 136 5.31 7.27 5.62
N SER A 137 5.70 7.01 4.38
CA SER A 137 6.48 5.83 3.98
C SER A 137 7.88 5.84 4.60
N VAL A 138 8.52 7.00 4.67
CA VAL A 138 9.80 7.18 5.39
C VAL A 138 9.61 7.03 6.90
N GLY A 139 8.51 7.51 7.47
CA GLY A 139 8.17 7.28 8.89
C GLY A 139 7.97 5.80 9.21
N LEU A 140 7.25 5.07 8.36
CA LEU A 140 7.06 3.61 8.47
C LEU A 140 8.40 2.89 8.40
N ALA A 141 9.33 3.41 7.62
CA ALA A 141 10.70 2.95 7.58
C ALA A 141 11.40 3.07 8.96
N PHE A 142 11.12 4.06 9.79
CA PHE A 142 11.69 4.11 11.14
C PHE A 142 10.85 3.34 12.19
N SER A 143 9.70 2.80 11.79
CA SER A 143 8.77 2.10 12.68
C SER A 143 9.26 0.69 13.08
N PRO A 144 8.89 0.19 14.29
CA PRO A 144 9.12 -1.19 14.71
C PRO A 144 8.58 -2.25 13.75
N VAL A 145 7.64 -1.90 12.86
CA VAL A 145 7.09 -2.77 11.82
C VAL A 145 8.20 -3.41 10.97
N ARG A 146 9.33 -2.71 10.75
CA ARG A 146 10.50 -3.28 10.05
C ARG A 146 11.08 -4.54 10.69
N ARG A 147 10.88 -4.72 12.00
CA ARG A 147 11.45 -5.82 12.79
C ARG A 147 10.58 -7.07 12.80
N VAL A 148 9.36 -7.00 12.26
CA VAL A 148 8.45 -8.15 12.16
C VAL A 148 9.03 -9.14 11.14
N ARG A 149 9.54 -10.29 11.64
CA ARG A 149 10.18 -11.33 10.83
C ARG A 149 9.24 -12.46 10.43
N ALA A 150 8.25 -12.77 11.27
CA ALA A 150 7.27 -13.80 10.98
C ALA A 150 5.90 -13.34 11.51
N VAL A 151 4.87 -13.54 10.70
CA VAL A 151 3.52 -13.78 11.23
C VAL A 151 3.67 -15.05 12.06
N GLN A 152 3.67 -14.92 13.39
CA GLN A 152 3.75 -16.08 14.29
C GLN A 152 2.66 -17.06 13.83
N GLN A 153 3.09 -18.24 13.36
CA GLN A 153 2.22 -19.40 13.18
C GLN A 153 1.68 -19.76 14.57
N SER A 154 0.61 -19.07 14.99
CA SER A 154 -0.06 -19.33 16.27
C SER A 154 -0.84 -20.65 16.27
N GLU A 155 -0.70 -21.47 15.23
CA GLU A 155 -1.24 -22.83 15.17
C GLU A 155 -0.28 -23.90 15.68
N ALA A 156 1.02 -23.61 15.89
CA ALA A 156 1.93 -24.60 16.49
C ALA A 156 1.79 -24.70 18.03
N ALA A 157 1.11 -23.74 18.67
CA ALA A 157 0.89 -23.68 20.13
C ALA A 157 -0.58 -23.86 20.56
N ALA A 158 -1.51 -23.96 19.60
CA ALA A 158 -2.72 -24.76 19.77
C ALA A 158 -2.33 -26.21 19.43
N GLY A 159 -1.46 -26.84 20.23
CA GLY A 159 -2.00 -27.28 21.50
C GLY A 159 -3.11 -28.33 21.30
N TRP A 160 -3.10 -29.06 20.18
CA TRP A 160 -3.57 -30.44 20.08
C TRP A 160 -2.76 -31.39 21.01
N SER A 161 -1.85 -30.83 21.82
CA SER A 161 -1.39 -31.36 23.11
C SER A 161 -2.36 -31.07 24.28
N ALA A 162 -3.54 -30.52 24.02
CA ALA A 162 -4.76 -30.82 24.78
C ALA A 162 -5.35 -32.14 24.27
N SER A 163 -4.48 -33.15 24.23
CA SER A 163 -4.84 -34.55 24.28
C SER A 163 -5.43 -34.83 25.66
N ALA A 164 -6.75 -34.98 25.74
CA ALA A 164 -7.47 -35.73 26.78
C ALA A 164 -8.84 -36.14 26.24
#